data_AF-T1G536-F1
#
_entry.id   AF-T1G536-F1
#
_cell.length_a   1.000
_cell.length_b   1.000
_cell.length_c   1.000
_cell.angle_alpha   90.00
_cell.angle_beta   90.00
_cell.angle_gamma   90.00
#
_symmetry.space_group_name_H-M   'P 1'
#
loop_
_entity.id
_entity.type
_entity.pdbx_description
1 polymer ?
#
loop_
_entity_poly.entity_id
_entity_poly.type
_entity_poly.pdbx_seq_one_letter_code
_entity_poly.pdbx_strand_id
1 'polypeptide(L)' 'PSSEIPLICGDFNGHVGNKANGFHCVHGGFGYGSQNEDGLRLLEFAESHELSLLNAYFKKRAKHFDHIKKRDAMHTN' A
#
# COMPACT_ATOMS: atom_id res chain seq x y z
N PRO A 1 -21.52 -22.61 -12.29
CA PRO A 1 -20.94 -21.90 -11.12
C PRO A 1 -20.53 -20.48 -11.51
N SER A 2 -21.11 -19.46 -10.87
CA SER A 2 -20.62 -18.08 -11.00
C SER A 2 -19.28 -17.98 -10.28
N SER A 3 -18.22 -17.57 -10.97
CA SER A 3 -16.96 -17.24 -10.29
C SER A 3 -17.20 -16.05 -9.37
N GLU A 4 -17.06 -16.26 -8.06
CA GLU A 4 -17.06 -15.19 -7.06
C GLU A 4 -15.63 -14.68 -6.88
N ILE A 5 -15.45 -13.36 -6.88
CA ILE A 5 -14.15 -12.72 -6.61
C ILE A 5 -14.25 -12.07 -5.22
N PRO A 6 -13.56 -12.60 -4.20
CA PRO A 6 -13.58 -12.00 -2.88
C PRO A 6 -12.86 -10.65 -2.91
N LEU A 7 -13.51 -9.63 -2.37
CA LEU A 7 -12.94 -8.30 -2.20
C LEU A 7 -12.98 -7.93 -0.72
N ILE A 8 -11.81 -7.64 -0.15
CA ILE A 8 -11.69 -7.17 1.23
C ILE A 8 -11.41 -5.67 1.19
N CYS A 9 -12.35 -4.89 1.71
CA CYS A 9 -12.28 -3.44 1.76
C CYS A 9 -12.31 -2.95 3.20
N GLY A 10 -11.52 -1.94 3.51
CA GLY A 10 -11.45 -1.33 4.83
C GLY A 10 -10.28 -0.37 4.93
N ASP A 11 -10.23 0.35 6.03
CA ASP A 11 -9.04 1.09 6.42
C ASP A 11 -8.15 0.19 7.28
N PHE A 12 -7.11 -0.36 6.66
CA PHE A 12 -6.14 -1.21 7.34
C PHE A 12 -5.08 -0.40 8.10
N ASN A 13 -4.96 0.91 7.87
CA ASN A 13 -3.88 1.78 8.36
C ASN A 13 -2.44 1.24 8.17
N GLY A 14 -2.28 0.19 7.37
CA GLY A 14 -1.00 -0.37 6.97
C GLY A 14 -0.41 0.44 5.82
N HIS A 15 0.82 0.91 6.02
CA HIS A 15 1.54 1.68 5.03
C HIS A 15 2.57 0.79 4.36
N VAL A 16 2.29 0.34 3.13
CA VAL A 16 3.13 -0.65 2.42
C VAL A 16 4.40 -0.05 1.79
N GLY A 17 4.47 1.27 1.67
CA GLY A 17 5.62 1.96 1.10
C GLY A 17 5.66 1.94 -0.43
N ASN A 18 6.66 2.57 -1.02
CA ASN A 18 6.81 2.70 -2.48
C ASN A 18 7.59 1.56 -3.16
N LYS A 19 8.14 0.61 -2.39
CA LYS A 19 8.93 -0.50 -2.89
C LYS A 19 8.23 -1.81 -2.57
N ALA A 20 8.28 -2.75 -3.52
CA ALA A 20 7.71 -4.08 -3.32
C ALA A 20 8.51 -4.94 -2.33
N ASN A 21 9.81 -4.67 -2.11
CA ASN A 21 10.66 -5.35 -1.12
C ASN A 21 10.59 -6.90 -1.12
N GLY A 22 10.37 -7.53 -2.27
CA GLY A 22 10.19 -8.99 -2.40
C GLY A 22 8.76 -9.41 -2.77
N PHE A 23 7.76 -8.60 -2.41
CA PHE A 23 6.33 -8.84 -2.61
C PHE A 23 5.83 -8.46 -4.02
N HIS A 24 6.61 -8.72 -5.07
CA HIS A 24 6.29 -8.26 -6.44
C HIS A 24 4.97 -8.83 -7.00
N CYS A 25 4.51 -9.98 -6.49
CA CYS A 25 3.26 -10.62 -6.90
C CYS A 25 2.02 -9.94 -6.27
N VAL A 26 2.17 -9.22 -5.16
CA VAL A 26 1.05 -8.62 -4.42
C VAL A 26 1.10 -7.09 -4.38
N HIS A 27 2.27 -6.50 -4.62
CA HIS A 27 2.51 -5.06 -4.56
C HIS A 27 2.78 -4.47 -5.95
N GLY A 28 1.83 -3.68 -6.46
CA GLY A 28 1.86 -3.11 -7.81
C GLY A 28 2.86 -1.99 -8.09
N GLY A 29 3.71 -1.63 -7.11
CA GLY A 29 4.82 -0.69 -7.29
C GLY A 29 4.45 0.80 -7.23
N PHE A 30 3.20 1.14 -6.89
CA PHE A 30 2.71 2.51 -6.84
C PHE A 30 2.31 2.99 -5.43
N GLY A 31 2.84 2.36 -4.38
CA GLY A 31 2.70 2.88 -3.02
C GLY A 31 3.47 4.18 -2.80
N TYR A 32 3.12 4.90 -1.73
CA TYR A 32 3.76 6.16 -1.32
C TYR A 32 4.46 5.96 0.03
N GLY A 33 5.30 6.90 0.48
CA GLY A 33 5.92 6.90 1.82
C GLY A 33 6.79 5.68 2.17
N SER A 34 7.14 5.54 3.45
CA SER A 34 7.96 4.44 3.99
C SER A 34 7.11 3.34 4.59
N GLN A 35 7.44 2.08 4.30
CA GLN A 35 6.76 0.92 4.85
C GLN A 35 6.77 0.94 6.39
N ASN A 36 5.62 0.68 7.04
CA ASN A 36 5.53 0.46 8.49
C ASN A 36 5.27 -1.02 8.81
N GLU A 37 5.33 -1.40 10.09
CA GLU A 37 5.11 -2.80 10.54
C GLU A 37 3.74 -3.34 10.11
N ASP A 38 2.67 -2.55 10.23
CA ASP A 38 1.33 -2.97 9.82
C ASP A 38 1.22 -3.15 8.30
N GLY A 39 1.94 -2.35 7.52
CA GLY A 39 2.06 -2.50 6.07
C GLY A 39 2.81 -3.76 5.67
N LEU A 40 3.84 -4.15 6.43
CA LEU A 40 4.51 -5.45 6.25
C LEU A 40 3.56 -6.62 6.54
N ARG A 41 2.85 -6.58 7.67
CA ARG A 41 1.87 -7.62 8.02
C ARG A 41 0.77 -7.74 6.96
N LEU A 42 0.35 -6.62 6.39
CA LEU A 42 -0.64 -6.61 5.31
C LEU A 42 -0.10 -7.25 4.02
N LEU A 43 1.19 -7.06 3.70
CA LEU A 43 1.85 -7.71 2.57
C LEU A 43 2.01 -9.21 2.78
N GLU A 44 2.44 -9.65 3.96
CA GLU A 44 2.56 -11.07 4.33
C GLU A 44 1.19 -11.78 4.31
N PHE A 45 0.15 -11.11 4.82
CA PHE A 45 -1.22 -11.59 4.74
C PHE A 45 -1.68 -11.75 3.28
N ALA A 46 -1.43 -10.75 2.44
CA ALA A 46 -1.81 -10.80 1.04
C ALA A 46 -1.07 -11.91 0.28
N GLU A 47 0.23 -12.06 0.51
CA GLU A 47 1.06 -13.10 -0.12
C GLU A 47 0.62 -14.51 0.28
N SER A 48 0.35 -14.75 1.57
CA SER A 48 -0.10 -16.06 2.07
C SER A 48 -1.49 -16.48 1.61
N HIS A 49 -2.32 -15.53 1.17
CA HIS A 49 -3.70 -15.78 0.72
C HIS A 49 -3.90 -15.53 -0.78
N GLU A 50 -2.81 -15.37 -1.55
CA GLU A 50 -2.85 -15.09 -2.99
C GLU A 50 -3.70 -13.85 -3.35
N LEU A 51 -3.69 -12.83 -2.48
CA LEU A 51 -4.40 -11.57 -2.67
C LEU A 51 -3.49 -10.49 -3.25
N SER A 52 -4.08 -9.56 -3.99
CA SER A 52 -3.38 -8.39 -4.52
C SER A 52 -3.82 -7.12 -3.82
N LEU A 53 -2.86 -6.28 -3.42
CA LEU A 53 -3.14 -4.98 -2.82
C LEU A 53 -3.46 -3.95 -3.89
N LEU A 54 -4.71 -3.90 -4.33
CA LEU A 54 -5.17 -3.04 -5.43
C LEU A 54 -4.72 -1.58 -5.27
N ASN A 55 -4.73 -1.03 -4.06
CA ASN A 55 -4.29 0.34 -3.77
C ASN A 55 -2.82 0.61 -4.15
N ALA A 56 -1.97 -0.42 -4.16
CA ALA A 56 -0.57 -0.32 -4.56
C ALA A 56 -0.35 -0.48 -6.08
N TYR A 57 -1.38 -0.83 -6.86
CA TYR A 57 -1.33 -0.93 -8.32
C TYR A 57 -1.71 0.35 -9.05
N PHE A 58 -2.34 1.31 -8.36
CA PHE A 58 -2.80 2.55 -8.98
C PHE A 58 -2.02 3.76 -8.49
N LYS A 59 -1.38 4.47 -9.43
CA LYS A 59 -0.73 5.75 -9.15
C LYS A 59 -1.79 6.81 -8.82
N LYS A 60 -1.76 7.36 -7.60
CA LYS A 60 -2.61 8.52 -7.24
C LYS A 60 -2.22 9.75 -8.05
N ARG A 61 -3.22 10.56 -8.45
CA ARG A 61 -2.98 11.83 -9.17
C ARG A 61 -2.33 12.86 -8.24
N ALA A 62 -1.32 13.57 -8.73
CA ALA A 62 -0.52 14.52 -7.95
C ALA A 62 -1.30 15.74 -7.40
N LYS A 63 -2.48 16.06 -7.95
CA LYS A 63 -3.25 17.27 -7.60
C LYS A 63 -3.98 17.22 -6.24
N HIS A 64 -3.75 16.19 -5.42
CA HIS A 64 -4.43 15.98 -4.13
C HIS A 64 -3.46 16.02 -2.93
N PHE A 65 -2.19 16.41 -3.13
CA PHE A 65 -1.11 16.23 -2.16
C PHE A 65 -0.77 17.46 -1.29
N ASP A 66 -1.56 18.54 -1.34
CA ASP A 66 -1.22 19.78 -0.61
C ASP A 66 -1.24 19.63 0.93
N HIS A 67 -1.78 18.53 1.48
CA HIS A 67 -1.80 18.26 2.93
C HIS A 67 -0.74 17.24 3.43
N ILE A 68 -0.11 16.44 2.56
CA ILE A 68 0.81 15.37 3.00
C ILE A 68 2.27 15.86 3.10
N LYS A 69 2.58 17.08 2.65
CA LYS A 69 3.95 17.61 2.67
C LYS A 69 4.44 18.20 4.01
N LYS A 70 3.61 18.37 5.03
CA LYS A 70 4.03 19.11 6.25
C LYS A 70 4.66 18.27 7.36
N ARG A 71 4.59 16.94 7.33
CA ARG A 71 5.16 16.11 8.42
C ARG A 71 6.63 15.73 8.22
N ASP A 72 7.12 15.68 6.99
CA ASP A 72 8.52 15.30 6.73
C ASP A 72 9.51 16.48 6.78
N ALA A 73 9.03 17.72 6.86
CA ALA A 73 9.87 18.92 6.87
C ALA A 73 10.19 19.47 8.28
N MET A 74 9.74 18.81 9.36
CA MET A 74 9.99 19.25 10.75
C MET A 74 11.06 18.44 11.49
N HIS A 75 11.84 17.59 10.81
CA HIS A 75 12.92 16.81 11.41
C HIS A 75 14.22 16.82 10.58
N THR A 76 14.67 18.01 10.17
CA THR A 76 16.07 18.24 9.81
C THR A 76 16.46 19.65 10.24
N ASN A 77 17.33 19.71 11.26
CA ASN A 77 18.07 20.84 11.84
C ASN A 77 17.62 22.28 11.53
#